data_AF-A0A2D7A2A2-F1
#
_entry.id   AF-A0A2D7A2A2-F1
#
_cell.length_a   1.000
_cell.length_b   1.000
_cell.length_c   1.000
_cell.angle_alpha   90.00
_cell.angle_beta   90.00
_cell.angle_gamma   90.00
#
_symmetry.space_group_name_H-M   'P 1'
#
loop_
_entity.id
_entity.type
_entity.pdbx_description
1 polymer ?
#
loop_
_entity_poly.entity_id
_entity_poly.type
_entity_poly.pdbx_seq_one_letter_code
_entity_poly.pdbx_strand_id
1 'polypeptide(L)'
;MLIKIAWRNVWRNKRRSFITIAAIFIAIFLAIIMRSLQLGMYDNMIKNVVGSFSGYFQLHSKGYWEDKNIDNSYEIAKSTIDNIKEIEGVSNVLKRIQTGVLSSNNNLSKFLYVT
;
A
#
# COMPACT_ATOMS: atom_id res chain seq x y z
N MET A 1 26.27 -23.67 36.60
CA MET A 1 25.46 -24.46 37.57
C MET A 1 23.98 -24.04 37.59
N LEU A 2 23.68 -22.73 37.61
CA LEU A 2 22.31 -22.19 37.71
C LEU A 2 21.35 -22.61 36.58
N ILE A 3 21.80 -22.62 35.33
CA ILE A 3 20.97 -22.99 34.16
C ILE A 3 20.45 -24.44 34.28
N LYS A 4 21.28 -25.37 34.75
CA LYS A 4 20.90 -26.78 34.99
C LYS A 4 19.83 -26.91 36.07
N ILE A 5 19.91 -26.09 37.12
CA ILE A 5 18.93 -26.09 38.22
C ILE A 5 17.60 -25.48 37.76
N ALA A 6 17.65 -24.34 37.04
CA ALA A 6 16.47 -23.70 36.47
C ALA A 6 15.70 -24.61 35.51
N TRP A 7 16.41 -25.30 34.60
CA TRP A 7 15.78 -26.22 33.63
C TRP A 7 15.04 -27.39 34.32
N ARG A 8 15.65 -28.00 35.33
CA ARG A 8 15.01 -29.05 36.14
C ARG A 8 13.79 -28.52 36.91
N ASN A 9 13.85 -27.29 37.41
CA ASN A 9 12.75 -26.64 38.12
C ASN A 9 11.55 -26.37 37.20
N VAL A 10 11.78 -25.90 35.98
CA VAL A 10 10.71 -25.68 34.99
C VAL A 10 10.04 -27.00 34.63
N TRP A 11 10.79 -28.07 34.40
CA TRP A 11 10.22 -29.37 34.02
C TRP A 11 9.58 -30.15 35.18
N ARG A 12 9.79 -29.73 36.43
CA ARG A 12 9.24 -30.41 37.62
C ARG A 12 7.71 -30.37 37.67
N ASN A 13 7.09 -29.28 37.20
CA ASN A 13 5.64 -29.17 37.08
C ASN A 13 5.22 -28.96 35.63
N LYS A 14 5.15 -30.07 34.89
CA LYS A 14 4.92 -30.08 33.44
C LYS A 14 3.63 -29.35 33.03
N ARG A 15 2.55 -29.48 33.81
CA ARG A 15 1.25 -28.82 33.51
C ARG A 15 1.38 -27.30 33.56
N ARG A 16 1.94 -26.76 34.65
CA ARG A 16 2.12 -25.30 34.81
C ARG A 16 3.03 -24.74 33.72
N SER A 17 4.18 -25.38 33.49
CA SER A 17 5.16 -24.89 32.52
C SER A 17 4.63 -24.93 31.10
N PHE A 18 3.85 -25.95 30.73
CA PHE A 18 3.23 -26.03 29.42
C PHE A 18 2.25 -24.88 29.16
N ILE A 19 1.39 -24.56 30.13
CA ILE A 19 0.44 -23.44 30.01
C ILE A 19 1.18 -22.12 29.79
N THR A 20 2.24 -21.85 30.57
CA THR A 20 3.00 -20.59 30.44
C THR A 20 3.77 -20.51 29.11
N ILE A 21 4.41 -21.60 28.70
CA ILE A 21 5.14 -21.66 27.42
C ILE A 21 4.17 -21.49 26.24
N ALA A 22 3.02 -22.17 26.28
CA ALA A 22 2.00 -22.05 25.24
C ALA A 22 1.45 -20.63 25.13
N ALA A 23 1.18 -19.97 26.26
CA ALA A 23 0.72 -18.58 26.26
C ALA A 23 1.74 -17.63 25.62
N ILE A 24 3.01 -17.75 26.00
CA ILE A 24 4.09 -16.93 25.43
C ILE A 24 4.26 -17.23 23.93
N PHE A 25 4.22 -18.52 23.56
CA PHE A 25 4.33 -18.94 22.17
C PHE A 25 3.21 -18.35 21.30
N ILE A 26 1.95 -18.48 21.73
CA ILE A 26 0.79 -17.95 20.99
C ILE A 26 0.89 -16.42 20.87
N ALA A 27 1.23 -15.72 21.93
CA ALA A 27 1.37 -14.27 21.91
C ALA A 27 2.43 -13.80 20.89
N ILE A 28 3.62 -14.42 20.92
CA ILE A 28 4.71 -14.09 20.00
C ILE A 28 4.35 -14.50 18.57
N PHE A 29 3.78 -15.69 18.39
CA PHE A 29 3.35 -16.19 17.08
C PHE A 29 2.37 -15.24 16.40
N LEU A 30 1.33 -14.80 17.11
CA LEU A 30 0.36 -13.85 16.61
C LEU A 30 1.00 -12.48 16.33
N ALA A 31 1.89 -12.00 17.21
CA ALA A 31 2.59 -10.74 17.00
C ALA A 31 3.45 -10.75 15.73
N ILE A 32 4.18 -11.85 15.48
CA ILE A 32 5.01 -12.01 14.28
C ILE A 32 4.13 -12.08 13.02
N ILE A 33 3.04 -12.85 13.06
CA ILE A 33 2.10 -12.94 11.91
C ILE A 33 1.52 -11.57 11.58
N MET A 34 1.02 -10.85 12.58
CA MET A 34 0.46 -9.51 12.38
C MET A 34 1.51 -8.56 11.81
N ARG A 35 2.75 -8.63 12.29
CA ARG A 35 3.84 -7.81 11.77
C ARG A 35 4.15 -8.12 10.31
N SER A 36 4.24 -9.39 9.95
CA SER A 36 4.50 -9.82 8.56
C SER A 36 3.37 -9.42 7.62
N LEU A 37 2.12 -9.60 8.05
CA LEU A 37 0.94 -9.15 7.29
C LEU A 37 0.97 -7.64 7.08
N GLN A 38 1.24 -6.87 8.12
CA GLN A 38 1.32 -5.41 8.04
C GLN A 38 2.39 -4.95 7.02
N LEU A 39 3.58 -5.55 7.04
CA LEU A 39 4.63 -5.23 6.08
C LEU A 39 4.23 -5.59 4.64
N GLY A 40 3.67 -6.78 4.42
CA GLY A 40 3.19 -7.19 3.11
C GLY A 40 2.03 -6.32 2.60
N MET A 41 1.14 -5.89 3.50
CA MET A 41 0.08 -4.94 3.16
C MET A 41 0.63 -3.58 2.76
N TYR A 42 1.65 -3.05 3.47
CA TYR A 42 2.27 -1.78 3.09
C TYR A 42 2.97 -1.86 1.73
N ASP A 43 3.76 -2.89 1.47
CA ASP A 43 4.42 -3.06 0.18
C ASP A 43 3.42 -3.16 -0.97
N ASN A 44 2.34 -3.92 -0.78
CA ASN A 44 1.28 -4.02 -1.77
C ASN A 44 0.52 -2.71 -1.94
N MET A 45 0.23 -2.00 -0.84
CA MET A 45 -0.41 -0.69 -0.88
C MET A 45 0.44 0.30 -1.68
N ILE A 46 1.74 0.37 -1.41
CA ILE A 46 2.67 1.25 -2.15
C ILE A 46 2.68 0.88 -3.63
N LYS A 47 2.87 -0.40 -3.96
CA LYS A 47 2.88 -0.87 -5.36
C LYS A 47 1.56 -0.55 -6.07
N ASN A 48 0.42 -0.72 -5.42
CA ASN A 48 -0.89 -0.44 -6.00
C ASN A 48 -1.15 1.06 -6.16
N VAL A 49 -0.80 1.88 -5.16
CA VAL A 49 -1.01 3.33 -5.21
C VAL A 49 -0.11 3.98 -6.27
N VAL A 50 1.16 3.57 -6.32
CA VAL A 50 2.11 4.05 -7.32
C VAL A 50 1.77 3.49 -8.70
N GLY A 51 1.54 2.19 -8.84
CA GLY A 51 1.25 1.56 -10.13
C GLY A 51 -0.08 1.99 -10.75
N SER A 52 -1.14 2.07 -9.95
CA SER A 52 -2.51 2.21 -10.48
C SER A 52 -3.06 3.63 -10.47
N PHE A 53 -2.56 4.52 -9.61
CA PHE A 53 -3.15 5.85 -9.42
C PHE A 53 -2.18 6.99 -9.69
N SER A 54 -1.10 7.05 -8.92
CA SER A 54 -0.25 8.25 -8.86
C SER A 54 0.96 8.20 -9.79
N GLY A 55 1.50 7.02 -10.10
CA GLY A 55 2.91 6.97 -10.52
C GLY A 55 3.83 7.45 -9.38
N TYR A 56 5.09 7.71 -9.70
CA TYR A 56 6.02 8.28 -8.72
C TYR A 56 5.90 9.81 -8.61
N PHE A 57 5.47 10.46 -9.69
CA PHE A 57 5.31 11.90 -9.74
C PHE A 57 4.18 12.28 -10.71
N GLN A 58 3.38 13.28 -10.35
CA GLN A 58 2.31 13.78 -11.20
C GLN A 58 2.43 15.29 -11.40
N LEU A 59 2.20 15.70 -12.63
CA LEU A 59 2.12 17.10 -13.02
C LEU A 59 0.64 17.42 -13.29
N HIS A 60 0.10 18.36 -12.52
CA HIS A 60 -1.28 18.82 -12.63
C HIS A 60 -1.33 20.35 -12.60
N SER A 61 -2.36 20.93 -13.19
CA SER A 61 -2.67 22.35 -13.05
C SER A 61 -2.93 22.72 -11.58
N LYS A 62 -2.59 23.94 -11.19
CA LYS A 62 -2.94 24.46 -9.86
C LYS A 62 -4.47 24.44 -9.69
N GLY A 63 -4.97 23.93 -8.57
CA GLY A 63 -6.42 23.79 -8.33
C GLY A 63 -7.01 22.43 -8.72
N TYR A 64 -6.24 21.55 -9.37
CA TYR A 64 -6.74 20.25 -9.84
C TYR A 64 -7.22 19.33 -8.70
N TRP A 65 -6.60 19.38 -7.53
CA TRP A 65 -6.99 18.51 -6.41
C TRP A 65 -8.28 18.98 -5.73
N GLU A 66 -8.54 20.28 -5.77
CA GLU A 66 -9.74 20.94 -5.29
C GLU A 66 -10.92 20.73 -6.26
N ASP A 67 -10.66 20.77 -7.57
CA ASP A 67 -11.65 20.55 -8.62
C ASP A 67 -11.12 19.64 -9.75
N LYS A 68 -11.37 18.33 -9.59
CA LYS A 68 -10.97 17.26 -10.53
C LYS A 68 -11.90 17.16 -11.74
N ASN A 69 -12.17 18.28 -12.40
CA ASN A 69 -12.96 18.33 -13.62
C ASN A 69 -12.05 18.21 -14.86
N ILE A 70 -12.54 17.57 -15.92
CA ILE A 70 -11.85 17.48 -17.22
C ILE A 70 -11.63 18.86 -17.85
N ASP A 71 -12.47 19.84 -17.50
CA ASP A 71 -12.32 21.23 -17.92
C ASP A 71 -11.03 21.87 -17.39
N ASN A 72 -10.49 21.35 -16.27
CA ASN A 72 -9.20 21.76 -15.70
C ASN A 72 -8.03 20.91 -16.23
N SER A 73 -8.23 20.19 -17.34
CA SER A 73 -7.18 19.38 -17.96
C SER A 73 -5.97 20.23 -18.35
N TYR A 74 -4.80 19.63 -18.17
CA TYR A 74 -3.53 20.27 -18.44
C TYR A 74 -2.97 19.81 -19.78
N GLU A 75 -2.94 20.70 -20.76
CA GLU A 75 -2.24 20.44 -22.02
C GLU A 75 -0.74 20.69 -21.85
N ILE A 76 0.05 19.61 -21.87
CA ILE A 76 1.50 19.69 -21.76
C ILE A 76 2.15 19.69 -23.16
N ALA A 77 3.00 20.71 -23.40
CA ALA A 77 3.79 20.83 -24.62
C ALA A 77 4.74 19.65 -24.80
N LYS A 78 4.93 19.22 -26.05
CA LYS A 78 5.80 18.07 -26.37
C LYS A 78 7.25 18.28 -25.91
N SER A 79 7.77 19.50 -26.08
CA SER A 79 9.12 19.88 -25.62
C SER A 79 9.32 19.65 -24.11
N THR A 80 8.31 19.95 -23.29
CA THR A 80 8.38 19.72 -21.84
C THR A 80 8.47 18.23 -21.51
N ILE A 81 7.74 17.37 -22.24
CA ILE A 81 7.80 15.91 -22.03
C ILE A 81 9.18 15.38 -22.40
N ASP A 82 9.74 15.86 -23.51
CA ASP A 82 11.05 15.41 -23.99
C ASP A 82 12.14 15.83 -23.00
N ASN A 83 12.11 17.07 -22.49
CA ASN A 83 12.99 17.52 -21.42
C ASN A 83 12.88 16.67 -20.14
N ILE A 84 11.66 16.26 -19.75
CA ILE A 84 11.47 15.40 -18.56
C ILE A 84 12.07 14.02 -18.77
N LYS A 85 11.98 13.46 -20.00
CA LYS A 85 12.56 12.15 -20.31
C LYS A 85 14.09 12.15 -20.29
N GLU A 86 14.73 13.29 -20.47
CA GLU A 86 16.19 13.43 -20.42
C GLU A 86 16.73 13.50 -18.98
N ILE A 87 15.87 13.71 -17.98
CA ILE A 87 16.29 13.75 -16.57
C ILE A 87 16.73 12.35 -16.12
N GLU A 88 17.92 12.28 -15.52
CA GLU A 88 18.44 11.03 -14.96
C GLU A 88 17.50 10.47 -13.89
N GLY A 89 17.14 9.18 -14.03
CA GLY A 89 16.20 8.49 -13.15
C GLY A 89 14.74 8.49 -13.62
N VAL A 90 14.40 9.22 -14.69
CA VAL A 90 13.08 9.13 -15.32
C VAL A 90 13.05 7.94 -16.28
N SER A 91 12.27 6.91 -15.94
CA SER A 91 12.14 5.71 -16.77
C SER A 91 11.05 5.83 -17.85
N ASN A 92 9.93 6.50 -17.54
CA ASN A 92 8.82 6.67 -18.46
C ASN A 92 7.96 7.89 -18.11
N VAL A 93 7.31 8.48 -19.11
CA VAL A 93 6.37 9.60 -18.97
C VAL A 93 5.09 9.26 -19.72
N LEU A 94 3.97 9.21 -19.01
CA LEU A 94 2.66 8.86 -19.55
C LEU A 94 1.69 10.04 -19.38
N LYS A 95 0.96 10.37 -20.44
CA LYS A 95 -0.19 11.28 -20.35
C LYS A 95 -1.40 10.47 -19.89
N ARG A 96 -2.09 10.97 -18.86
CA ARG A 96 -3.24 10.30 -18.26
C ARG A 96 -4.36 11.31 -18.06
N ILE A 97 -5.57 10.99 -18.50
CA ILE A 97 -6.77 11.80 -18.29
C ILE A 97 -7.71 10.98 -17.42
N GLN A 98 -8.15 11.53 -16.29
CA GLN A 98 -9.16 10.88 -15.45
C GLN A 98 -10.45 11.71 -15.52
N THR A 99 -11.57 11.05 -15.80
CA THR A 99 -12.87 11.69 -15.88
C THR A 99 -13.95 10.87 -15.18
N GLY A 100 -14.98 11.55 -14.71
CA GLY A 100 -16.17 10.93 -14.13
C GLY A 100 -17.18 10.58 -15.21
N VAL A 101 -17.64 9.32 -15.22
CA VAL A 101 -18.73 8.88 -16.11
C VAL A 101 -19.84 8.23 -15.29
N LEU A 102 -21.05 8.26 -15.83
CA LEU A 102 -22.18 7.49 -15.33
C LEU A 102 -22.34 6.23 -16.18
N SER A 103 -22.28 5.07 -15.54
CA SER A 103 -22.64 3.80 -16.17
C SER A 103 -24.00 3.36 -15.66
N SER A 104 -24.89 2.97 -16.57
CA SER A 104 -26.21 2.46 -16.24
C SER A 104 -26.39 1.01 -16.69
N ASN A 105 -27.06 0.21 -15.86
CA ASN A 105 -27.56 -1.10 -16.23
C ASN A 105 -28.99 -1.26 -15.69
N ASN A 106 -29.96 -1.47 -16.57
CA ASN A 106 -31.40 -1.48 -16.27
C ASN A 106 -31.82 -0.21 -15.50
N ASN A 107 -32.32 -0.37 -14.27
CA ASN A 107 -32.77 0.74 -13.42
C ASN A 107 -31.70 1.23 -12.43
N LEU A 108 -30.43 0.86 -12.62
CA LEU A 108 -29.33 1.28 -11.75
C LEU A 108 -28.33 2.12 -12.53
N SER A 109 -28.06 3.33 -12.05
CA SER A 109 -26.97 4.18 -12.52
C SER A 109 -25.94 4.36 -11.42
N LYS A 110 -24.66 4.22 -11.75
CA LYS A 110 -23.54 4.46 -10.84
C LYS A 110 -22.51 5.37 -11.48
N PHE A 111 -21.99 6.29 -10.67
CA PHE A 111 -20.83 7.09 -11.04
C PHE A 111 -19.56 6.24 -10.94
N LEU A 112 -18.68 6.38 -11.92
CA LEU A 112 -17.41 5.67 -12.04
C LEU A 112 -16.34 6.64 -12.51
N TYR A 113 -15.11 6.47 -12.00
CA TYR A 113 -13.96 7.13 -12.59
C TYR A 113 -13.39 6.26 -13.70
N VAL A 114 -13.19 6.85 -14.88
CA VAL A 114 -12.50 6.22 -16.01
C VAL A 114 -11.19 6.95 -16.24
N THR A 115 -10.16 6.21 -16.61
CA THR A 115 -8.85 6.71 -16.97
C THR A 115 -8.33 6.02 -18.21
#